data_AF-A0A2E7DBZ0-F1
#
_entry.id   AF-A0A2E7DBZ0-F1
#
_cell.length_a   1.000
_cell.length_b   1.000
_cell.length_c   1.000
_cell.angle_alpha   90.00
_cell.angle_beta   90.00
_cell.angle_gamma   90.00
#
_symmetry.space_group_name_H-M   'P 1'
#
loop_
_entity.id
_entity.type
_entity.pdbx_description
1 polymer ?
#
loop_
_entity_poly.entity_id
_entity_poly.type
_entity_poly.pdbx_seq_one_letter_code
_entity_poly.pdbx_strand_id
1 'polypeptide(L)'
;MSNQTVATKPFTTVYNFNFAKAGSDAFEKLQKALASGTITTNDVEVDAEKGSKRKPFNATLITVDMVALLADSGLSEKQVATVQDLVNAHIEAANKENVAVGITDYTDGLAVLEAGLAKRGGSIKVTKEMLAATIAVLESYLASTSMAEKAKAFTIAKATAKFTVASLATVKTQVVERMGDILNEFATTLDDAAIEQHLPVLELWADNIQKTLNPEASADELDESDFM
;
A
#
# COMPACT_ATOMS: atom_id res chain seq x y z
N MET A 1 13.31 22.37 -1.61
CA MET A 1 13.06 21.01 -2.10
C MET A 1 13.08 21.08 -3.62
N SER A 2 13.97 20.35 -4.27
CA SER A 2 14.09 20.37 -5.73
C SER A 2 12.80 19.79 -6.32
N ASN A 3 12.10 20.55 -7.16
CA ASN A 3 11.00 20.03 -7.98
C ASN A 3 11.56 18.97 -8.93
N GLN A 4 11.64 17.72 -8.49
CA GLN A 4 11.78 16.61 -9.41
C GLN A 4 10.49 16.59 -10.23
N THR A 5 10.62 16.87 -11.52
CA THR A 5 9.51 16.72 -12.46
C THR A 5 9.18 15.23 -12.52
N VAL A 6 8.11 14.82 -11.85
CA VAL A 6 7.66 13.43 -11.85
C VAL A 6 7.29 13.07 -13.29
N ALA A 7 7.93 12.03 -13.82
CA ALA A 7 7.64 11.53 -15.15
C ALA A 7 6.19 11.02 -15.20
N THR A 8 5.44 11.43 -16.22
CA THR A 8 4.04 11.02 -16.42
C THR A 8 3.90 10.24 -17.73
N LYS A 9 2.95 9.31 -17.77
CA LYS A 9 2.63 8.50 -18.94
C LYS A 9 1.12 8.49 -19.19
N PRO A 10 0.66 8.57 -20.45
CA PRO A 10 -0.75 8.36 -20.77
C PRO A 10 -1.12 6.87 -20.74
N PHE A 11 -2.33 6.55 -20.28
CA PHE A 11 -2.95 5.24 -20.48
C PHE A 11 -4.40 5.39 -20.96
N THR A 12 -4.87 4.46 -21.78
CA THR A 12 -6.22 4.50 -22.35
C THR A 12 -7.10 3.46 -21.67
N THR A 13 -8.30 3.87 -21.27
CA THR A 13 -9.34 3.00 -20.70
C THR A 13 -10.71 3.27 -21.33
N VAL A 14 -11.61 2.29 -21.25
CA VAL A 14 -12.95 2.35 -21.86
C VAL A 14 -13.98 2.67 -20.78
N TYR A 15 -14.68 3.80 -20.92
CA TYR A 15 -15.81 4.15 -20.07
C TYR A 15 -17.14 3.97 -20.78
N ASN A 16 -18.18 3.62 -20.01
CA ASN A 16 -19.56 3.57 -20.51
C ASN A 16 -20.33 4.79 -20.00
N PHE A 17 -20.52 5.80 -20.86
CA PHE A 17 -21.25 7.01 -20.51
C PHE A 17 -22.76 6.75 -20.51
N ASN A 18 -23.44 7.07 -19.41
CA ASN A 18 -24.89 6.90 -19.28
C ASN A 18 -25.64 8.23 -19.46
N PHE A 19 -26.08 8.51 -20.69
CA PHE A 19 -26.77 9.74 -21.05
C PHE A 19 -28.05 9.98 -20.24
N ALA A 20 -28.74 8.92 -19.82
CA ALA A 20 -29.97 9.05 -19.05
C ALA A 20 -29.73 9.52 -17.60
N LYS A 21 -28.52 9.34 -17.06
CA LYS A 21 -28.16 9.72 -15.69
C LYS A 21 -27.41 11.06 -15.61
N ALA A 22 -26.68 11.41 -16.66
CA ALA A 22 -25.76 12.55 -16.65
C ALA A 22 -26.45 13.91 -16.95
N GLY A 23 -27.57 13.91 -17.67
CA GLY A 23 -28.26 15.14 -18.10
C GLY A 23 -27.58 15.86 -19.26
N SER A 24 -28.18 16.95 -19.75
CA SER A 24 -27.71 17.73 -20.91
C SER A 24 -26.36 18.42 -20.68
N ASP A 25 -26.15 18.96 -19.48
CA ASP A 25 -24.96 19.76 -19.16
C ASP A 25 -23.69 18.90 -19.10
N ALA A 26 -23.82 17.66 -18.62
CA ALA A 26 -22.73 16.69 -18.61
C ALA A 26 -22.30 16.30 -20.04
N PHE A 27 -23.25 16.27 -20.99
CA PHE A 27 -22.94 15.99 -22.39
C PHE A 27 -22.16 17.13 -23.04
N GLU A 28 -22.53 18.38 -22.80
CA GLU A 28 -21.77 19.54 -23.32
C GLU A 28 -20.35 19.59 -22.76
N LYS A 29 -20.17 19.30 -21.47
CA LYS A 29 -18.84 19.23 -20.85
C LYS A 29 -18.00 18.10 -21.41
N LEU A 30 -18.58 16.92 -21.63
CA LEU A 30 -17.90 15.80 -22.27
C LEU A 30 -17.48 16.15 -23.71
N GLN A 31 -18.35 16.80 -24.49
CA GLN A 31 -18.01 17.25 -25.83
C GLN A 31 -16.87 18.28 -25.85
N LYS A 32 -16.84 19.20 -24.89
CA LYS A 32 -15.72 20.15 -24.74
C LYS A 32 -14.40 19.43 -24.43
N ALA A 33 -14.42 18.40 -23.58
CA ALA A 33 -13.25 17.58 -23.26
C ALA A 33 -12.77 16.73 -24.46
N LEU A 34 -13.69 16.26 -25.30
CA LEU A 34 -13.37 15.59 -26.57
C LEU A 34 -12.73 16.58 -27.56
N ALA A 35 -13.29 17.77 -27.68
CA ALA A 35 -12.79 18.81 -28.59
C ALA A 35 -11.41 19.36 -28.16
N SER A 36 -11.10 19.36 -26.87
CA SER A 36 -9.79 19.76 -26.36
C SER A 36 -8.70 18.69 -26.52
N GLY A 37 -9.05 17.49 -26.98
CA GLY A 37 -8.12 16.35 -27.08
C GLY A 37 -7.71 15.77 -25.73
N THR A 38 -8.36 16.21 -24.65
CA THR A 38 -8.17 15.66 -23.29
C THR A 38 -8.74 14.25 -23.17
N ILE A 39 -9.71 13.91 -24.04
CA ILE A 39 -10.27 12.57 -24.26
C ILE A 39 -10.26 12.31 -25.77
N THR A 40 -9.91 11.10 -26.22
CA THR A 40 -9.88 10.75 -27.65
C THR A 40 -10.81 9.58 -27.97
N THR A 41 -11.84 9.82 -28.77
CA THR A 41 -12.77 8.79 -29.29
C THR A 41 -12.22 8.13 -30.56
N ASN A 42 -11.16 7.36 -30.44
CA ASN A 42 -10.88 6.39 -31.49
C ASN A 42 -11.81 5.19 -31.24
N ASP A 43 -12.69 4.90 -32.20
CA ASP A 43 -13.72 3.84 -32.24
C ASP A 43 -15.05 4.09 -31.50
N VAL A 44 -15.81 5.12 -31.89
CA VAL A 44 -17.24 5.24 -31.51
C VAL A 44 -18.12 5.62 -32.71
N GLU A 45 -18.94 4.67 -33.19
CA GLU A 45 -20.11 4.96 -34.03
C GLU A 45 -21.21 5.57 -33.15
N VAL A 46 -21.50 6.85 -33.37
CA VAL A 46 -22.58 7.57 -32.69
C VAL A 46 -23.88 7.32 -33.47
N ASP A 47 -24.55 6.20 -33.21
CA ASP A 47 -25.92 6.03 -33.68
C ASP A 47 -26.87 6.66 -32.64
N ALA A 48 -27.59 7.71 -33.03
CA ALA A 48 -28.50 8.46 -32.16
C ALA A 48 -29.91 7.84 -32.10
N GLU A 49 -30.20 6.83 -32.93
CA GLU A 49 -31.59 6.42 -33.19
C GLU A 49 -32.09 5.22 -32.38
N LYS A 50 -31.28 4.54 -31.58
CA LYS A 50 -31.75 3.33 -30.86
C LYS A 50 -31.28 3.28 -29.41
N GLY A 51 -32.12 3.79 -28.51
CA GLY A 51 -32.47 3.21 -27.19
C GLY A 51 -31.38 2.76 -26.20
N SER A 52 -30.10 2.89 -26.52
CA SER A 52 -29.02 2.38 -25.70
C SER A 52 -28.63 3.45 -24.68
N LYS A 53 -29.02 3.22 -23.42
CA LYS A 53 -28.79 4.15 -22.31
C LYS A 53 -27.31 4.37 -22.00
N ARG A 54 -26.39 3.60 -22.61
CA ARG A 54 -24.95 3.65 -22.37
C ARG A 54 -24.18 3.62 -23.69
N LYS A 55 -23.22 4.51 -23.89
CA LYS A 55 -22.27 4.43 -25.02
C LYS A 55 -20.84 4.27 -24.49
N PRO A 56 -20.06 3.31 -25.02
CA PRO A 56 -18.65 3.21 -24.70
C PRO A 56 -17.90 4.37 -25.34
N PHE A 57 -16.86 4.86 -24.68
CA PHE A 57 -15.89 5.77 -25.26
C PHE A 57 -14.52 5.54 -24.63
N ASN A 58 -13.47 5.78 -25.40
CA ASN A 58 -12.09 5.68 -24.95
C ASN A 58 -11.66 6.99 -24.29
N ALA A 59 -11.11 6.91 -23.09
CA ALA A 59 -10.50 8.02 -22.39
C ALA A 59 -9.03 7.77 -22.17
N THR A 60 -8.21 8.77 -22.50
CA THR A 60 -6.78 8.76 -22.19
C THR A 60 -6.57 9.55 -20.92
N LEU A 61 -6.04 8.90 -19.89
CA LEU A 61 -5.75 9.47 -18.59
C LEU A 61 -4.24 9.59 -18.41
N ILE A 62 -3.81 10.58 -17.64
CA ILE A 62 -2.40 10.76 -17.30
C ILE A 62 -2.15 10.10 -15.95
N THR A 63 -1.11 9.27 -15.88
CA THR A 63 -0.65 8.61 -14.66
C THR A 63 0.82 8.90 -14.44
N VAL A 64 1.32 8.62 -13.24
CA VAL A 64 2.76 8.61 -12.96
C VAL A 64 3.39 7.42 -13.67
N ASP A 65 4.54 7.65 -14.29
CA ASP A 65 5.37 6.59 -14.85
C ASP A 65 6.17 5.91 -13.73
N MET A 66 5.59 4.84 -13.18
CA MET A 66 6.21 4.07 -12.11
C MET A 66 7.45 3.33 -12.58
N VAL A 67 7.59 3.08 -13.89
CA VAL A 67 8.80 2.49 -14.46
C VAL A 67 9.95 3.48 -14.37
N ALA A 68 9.71 4.73 -14.74
CA ALA A 68 10.71 5.78 -14.61
C ALA A 68 10.99 6.13 -13.14
N LEU A 69 9.97 6.15 -12.28
CA LEU A 69 10.12 6.53 -10.87
C LEU A 69 10.84 5.46 -10.04
N LEU A 70 10.66 4.17 -10.36
CA LEU A 70 11.22 3.04 -9.61
C LEU A 70 12.42 2.38 -10.31
N ALA A 71 13.00 3.03 -11.33
CA ALA A 71 14.10 2.47 -12.12
C ALA A 71 15.31 2.06 -11.24
N ASP A 72 15.60 2.82 -10.18
CA ASP A 72 16.73 2.59 -9.28
C ASP A 72 16.32 1.92 -7.95
N SER A 73 15.09 1.41 -7.83
CA SER A 73 14.55 0.93 -6.54
C SER A 73 14.91 -0.52 -6.21
N GLY A 74 15.70 -1.22 -7.03
CA GLY A 74 16.02 -2.64 -6.88
C GLY A 74 14.85 -3.61 -7.13
N LEU A 75 13.67 -3.10 -7.51
CA LEU A 75 12.51 -3.92 -7.84
C LEU A 75 12.65 -4.55 -9.23
N SER A 76 12.16 -5.78 -9.38
CA SER A 76 12.08 -6.41 -10.70
C SER A 76 11.09 -5.70 -11.62
N GLU A 77 11.33 -5.74 -12.93
CA GLU A 77 10.42 -5.17 -13.95
C GLU A 77 8.97 -5.62 -13.76
N LYS A 78 8.74 -6.87 -13.35
CA LYS A 78 7.41 -7.42 -13.10
C LYS A 78 6.73 -6.80 -11.88
N GLN A 79 7.49 -6.52 -10.82
CA GLN A 79 6.96 -5.85 -9.62
C GLN A 79 6.59 -4.40 -9.97
N VAL A 80 7.45 -3.70 -10.70
CA VAL A 80 7.21 -2.33 -11.15
C VAL A 80 5.98 -2.24 -12.07
N ALA A 81 5.83 -3.19 -13.01
CA ALA A 81 4.64 -3.29 -13.84
C ALA A 81 3.36 -3.55 -13.02
N THR A 82 3.43 -4.41 -12.01
CA THR A 82 2.30 -4.66 -11.11
C THR A 82 1.88 -3.40 -10.36
N VAL A 83 2.84 -2.60 -9.91
CA VAL A 83 2.57 -1.30 -9.25
C VAL A 83 1.92 -0.33 -10.24
N GLN A 84 2.43 -0.23 -11.47
CA GLN A 84 1.84 0.59 -12.52
C GLN A 84 0.37 0.21 -12.79
N ASP A 85 0.07 -1.08 -12.90
CA ASP A 85 -1.29 -1.57 -13.14
C ASP A 85 -2.25 -1.21 -11.99
N LEU A 86 -1.78 -1.31 -10.75
CA LEU A 86 -2.55 -0.91 -9.57
C LEU A 86 -2.87 0.59 -9.57
N VAL A 87 -1.89 1.42 -9.93
CA VAL A 87 -2.08 2.88 -10.04
C VAL A 87 -3.08 3.21 -11.13
N ASN A 88 -2.94 2.60 -12.32
CA ASN A 88 -3.86 2.80 -13.44
C ASN A 88 -5.30 2.42 -13.07
N ALA A 89 -5.49 1.25 -12.44
CA ALA A 89 -6.80 0.79 -12.01
C ALA A 89 -7.45 1.73 -10.99
N HIS A 90 -6.65 2.34 -10.12
CA HIS A 90 -7.15 3.25 -9.10
C HIS A 90 -7.51 4.63 -9.67
N ILE A 91 -6.68 5.17 -10.56
CA ILE A 91 -6.98 6.39 -11.32
C ILE A 91 -8.25 6.17 -12.13
N GLU A 92 -8.40 5.03 -12.81
CA GLU A 92 -9.63 4.69 -13.53
C GLU A 92 -10.85 4.69 -12.60
N ALA A 93 -10.75 4.02 -11.44
CA ALA A 93 -11.85 3.96 -10.48
C ALA A 93 -12.24 5.34 -9.95
N ALA A 94 -11.26 6.19 -9.62
CA ALA A 94 -11.48 7.54 -9.12
C ALA A 94 -12.14 8.46 -10.16
N ASN A 95 -11.75 8.31 -11.43
CA ASN A 95 -12.26 9.15 -12.52
C ASN A 95 -13.59 8.65 -13.11
N LYS A 96 -14.00 7.41 -12.79
CA LYS A 96 -15.23 6.80 -13.31
C LYS A 96 -16.49 7.61 -13.01
N GLU A 97 -16.59 8.17 -11.81
CA GLU A 97 -17.73 9.01 -11.43
C GLU A 97 -17.71 10.33 -12.18
N ASN A 98 -16.58 11.04 -12.19
CA ASN A 98 -16.39 12.30 -12.90
C ASN A 98 -16.76 12.16 -14.39
N VAL A 99 -16.29 11.08 -15.03
CA VAL A 99 -16.67 10.73 -16.39
C VAL A 99 -18.18 10.50 -16.53
N ALA A 100 -18.80 9.77 -15.60
CA ALA A 100 -20.23 9.48 -15.65
C ALA A 100 -21.11 10.73 -15.47
N VAL A 101 -20.62 11.76 -14.78
CA VAL A 101 -21.29 13.05 -14.59
C VAL A 101 -20.78 14.16 -15.53
N GLY A 102 -19.87 13.83 -16.46
CA GLY A 102 -19.31 14.77 -17.43
C GLY A 102 -18.45 15.87 -16.81
N ILE A 103 -17.80 15.62 -15.68
CA ILE A 103 -16.84 16.53 -15.04
C ILE A 103 -15.43 16.21 -15.57
N THR A 104 -14.62 17.25 -15.79
CA THR A 104 -13.27 17.18 -16.35
C THR A 104 -12.17 17.19 -15.27
N ASP A 105 -12.49 16.69 -14.08
CA ASP A 105 -11.56 16.68 -12.95
C ASP A 105 -10.81 15.36 -12.95
N TYR A 106 -9.53 15.44 -13.35
CA TYR A 106 -8.65 14.28 -13.40
C TYR A 106 -7.75 14.23 -12.18
N THR A 107 -7.80 13.11 -11.46
CA THR A 107 -6.92 12.91 -10.31
C THR A 107 -5.51 12.50 -10.78
N ASP A 108 -4.49 13.19 -10.27
CA ASP A 108 -3.09 12.84 -10.49
C ASP A 108 -2.78 11.46 -9.88
N GLY A 109 -2.06 10.62 -10.64
CA GLY A 109 -1.59 9.33 -10.15
C GLY A 109 -0.71 9.41 -8.91
N LEU A 110 0.05 10.50 -8.74
CA LEU A 110 0.85 10.77 -7.56
C LEU A 110 -0.04 11.09 -6.36
N ALA A 111 -1.08 11.91 -6.53
CA ALA A 111 -2.04 12.19 -5.46
C ALA A 111 -2.83 10.92 -5.07
N VAL A 112 -3.16 10.07 -6.04
CA VAL A 112 -3.74 8.74 -5.80
C VAL A 112 -2.77 7.84 -5.06
N LEU A 113 -1.49 7.84 -5.44
CA LEU A 113 -0.44 7.10 -4.76
C LEU A 113 -0.23 7.61 -3.33
N GLU A 114 -0.15 8.91 -3.10
CA GLU A 114 0.01 9.50 -1.77
C GLU A 114 -1.19 9.17 -0.88
N ALA A 115 -2.42 9.32 -1.38
CA ALA A 115 -3.62 8.93 -0.64
C ALA A 115 -3.71 7.40 -0.45
N GLY A 116 -3.28 6.64 -1.45
CA GLY A 116 -3.29 5.18 -1.46
C GLY A 116 -2.20 4.57 -0.57
N LEU A 117 -1.02 5.17 -0.50
CA LEU A 117 0.11 4.83 0.36
C LEU A 117 -0.12 5.34 1.79
N ALA A 118 -0.78 6.48 1.97
CA ALA A 118 -1.25 6.90 3.30
C ALA A 118 -2.30 5.92 3.85
N LYS A 119 -3.21 5.42 3.00
CA LYS A 119 -4.19 4.37 3.36
C LYS A 119 -3.60 2.96 3.40
N ARG A 120 -2.52 2.72 2.67
CA ARG A 120 -1.74 1.49 2.63
C ARG A 120 -0.30 1.84 2.99
N GLY A 121 -0.06 2.22 4.24
CA GLY A 121 1.21 1.87 4.88
C GLY A 121 1.30 0.37 4.72
N GLY A 122 1.96 -0.06 3.65
CA GLY A 122 1.76 -1.36 3.03
C GLY A 122 2.37 -2.39 3.94
N SER A 123 1.61 -2.85 4.92
CA SER A 123 2.03 -3.92 5.82
C SER A 123 2.30 -5.13 4.96
N ILE A 124 3.58 -5.44 4.75
CA ILE A 124 4.00 -6.73 4.22
C ILE A 124 3.39 -7.75 5.18
N LYS A 125 2.40 -8.50 4.70
CA LYS A 125 1.76 -9.51 5.53
C LYS A 125 2.80 -10.56 5.85
N VAL A 126 3.25 -10.60 7.10
CA VAL A 126 4.14 -11.64 7.61
C VAL A 126 3.49 -13.01 7.37
N THR A 127 4.06 -13.76 6.43
CA THR A 127 3.61 -15.12 6.11
C THR A 127 4.11 -16.11 7.16
N LYS A 128 3.59 -17.35 7.13
CA LYS A 128 4.06 -18.41 8.04
C LYS A 128 5.49 -18.83 7.71
N GLU A 129 5.85 -18.81 6.43
CA GLU A 129 7.16 -19.17 5.92
C GLU A 129 8.21 -18.14 6.35
N MET A 130 7.90 -16.84 6.22
CA MET A 130 8.78 -15.76 6.71
C MET A 130 9.01 -15.85 8.22
N LEU A 131 7.94 -16.13 8.97
CA LEU A 131 8.04 -16.34 10.42
C LEU A 131 8.93 -17.53 10.74
N ALA A 132 8.70 -18.68 10.12
CA ALA A 132 9.48 -19.90 10.36
C ALA A 132 10.96 -19.72 10.01
N ALA A 133 11.25 -19.07 8.88
CA ALA A 133 12.63 -18.74 8.49
C ALA A 133 13.30 -17.83 9.52
N THR A 134 12.63 -16.75 9.95
CA THR A 134 13.17 -15.82 10.94
C THR A 134 13.39 -16.49 12.30
N ILE A 135 12.48 -17.38 12.73
CA ILE A 135 12.64 -18.17 13.97
C ILE A 135 13.86 -19.08 13.86
N ALA A 136 14.08 -19.78 12.75
CA ALA A 136 15.23 -20.67 12.59
C ALA A 136 16.58 -19.92 12.70
N VAL A 137 16.63 -18.68 12.17
CA VAL A 137 17.81 -17.82 12.28
C VAL A 137 17.97 -17.31 13.72
N LEU A 138 16.88 -16.91 14.38
CA LEU A 138 16.89 -16.54 15.80
C LEU A 138 17.34 -17.70 16.71
N GLU A 139 16.88 -18.92 16.45
CA GLU A 139 17.31 -20.13 17.17
C GLU A 139 18.82 -20.35 17.04
N SER A 140 19.35 -20.19 15.83
CA SER A 140 20.79 -20.31 15.56
C SER A 140 21.60 -19.23 16.30
N TYR A 141 21.11 -17.99 16.29
CA TYR A 141 21.70 -16.90 17.07
C TYR A 141 21.71 -17.23 18.57
N LEU A 142 20.56 -17.57 19.15
CA LEU A 142 20.45 -17.89 20.57
C LEU A 142 21.29 -19.09 20.98
N ALA A 143 21.44 -20.11 20.12
CA ALA A 143 22.31 -21.25 20.36
C ALA A 143 23.77 -20.83 20.57
N SER A 144 24.23 -19.81 19.83
CA SER A 144 25.59 -19.26 19.95
C SER A 144 25.82 -18.37 21.20
N THR A 145 24.73 -17.94 21.86
CA THR A 145 24.82 -17.10 23.06
C THR A 145 25.06 -17.90 24.34
N SER A 146 25.67 -17.27 25.34
CA SER A 146 25.83 -17.81 26.71
C SER A 146 24.55 -17.75 27.56
N MET A 147 23.40 -17.50 26.93
CA MET A 147 22.11 -17.41 27.61
C MET A 147 21.72 -18.77 28.23
N ALA A 148 20.98 -18.76 29.33
CA ALA A 148 20.49 -20.00 29.93
C ALA A 148 19.48 -20.69 29.00
N GLU A 149 19.56 -22.03 28.86
CA GLU A 149 18.69 -22.80 27.96
C GLU A 149 17.19 -22.59 28.20
N LYS A 150 16.77 -22.43 29.46
CA LYS A 150 15.38 -22.11 29.80
C LYS A 150 14.93 -20.75 29.23
N ALA A 151 15.82 -19.76 29.24
CA ALA A 151 15.54 -18.44 28.69
C ALA A 151 15.53 -18.45 27.15
N LYS A 152 16.41 -19.25 26.52
CA LYS A 152 16.37 -19.50 25.07
C LYS A 152 15.04 -20.10 24.66
N ALA A 153 14.65 -21.22 25.29
CA ALA A 153 13.40 -21.91 25.00
C ALA A 153 12.16 -21.01 25.21
N PHE A 154 12.16 -20.20 26.28
CA PHE A 154 11.10 -19.23 26.52
C PHE A 154 11.01 -18.16 25.41
N THR A 155 12.16 -17.65 24.95
CA THR A 155 12.22 -16.64 23.90
C THR A 155 11.69 -17.18 22.57
N ILE A 156 12.12 -18.39 22.19
CA ILE A 156 11.63 -19.07 20.98
C ILE A 156 10.13 -19.36 21.04
N ALA A 157 9.62 -19.78 22.20
CA ALA A 157 8.18 -20.00 22.37
C ALA A 157 7.37 -18.71 22.15
N LYS A 158 7.87 -17.56 22.62
CA LYS A 158 7.22 -16.26 22.38
C LYS A 158 7.38 -15.77 20.94
N ALA A 159 8.53 -15.97 20.31
CA ALA A 159 8.76 -15.67 18.90
C ALA A 159 7.81 -16.47 17.99
N THR A 160 7.58 -17.75 18.30
CA THR A 160 6.59 -18.60 17.62
C THR A 160 5.17 -18.05 17.75
N ALA A 161 4.84 -17.47 18.90
CA ALA A 161 3.58 -16.74 19.14
C ALA A 161 3.60 -15.29 18.61
N LYS A 162 4.56 -14.94 17.75
CA LYS A 162 4.76 -13.63 17.13
C LYS A 162 4.91 -12.46 18.11
N PHE A 163 5.30 -12.73 19.36
CA PHE A 163 5.40 -11.72 20.42
C PHE A 163 4.15 -10.83 20.54
N THR A 164 2.96 -11.33 20.20
CA THR A 164 1.72 -10.53 20.25
C THR A 164 1.47 -9.93 21.64
N VAL A 165 0.80 -8.77 21.71
CA VAL A 165 0.44 -8.11 22.98
C VAL A 165 -0.24 -9.08 23.95
N ALA A 166 -1.18 -9.90 23.47
CA ALA A 166 -1.84 -10.92 24.28
C ALA A 166 -0.87 -11.99 24.83
N SER A 167 0.13 -12.40 24.03
CA SER A 167 1.15 -13.37 24.47
C SER A 167 2.11 -12.78 25.50
N LEU A 168 2.30 -11.47 25.51
CA LEU A 168 3.22 -10.76 26.39
C LEU A 168 2.54 -10.13 27.62
N ALA A 169 1.23 -9.96 27.62
CA ALA A 169 0.47 -9.32 28.70
C ALA A 169 0.66 -9.95 30.09
N THR A 170 1.00 -11.25 30.15
CA THR A 170 1.26 -11.98 31.40
C THR A 170 2.74 -12.08 31.78
N VAL A 171 3.62 -11.55 30.93
CA VAL A 171 5.07 -11.56 31.13
C VAL A 171 5.48 -10.29 31.88
N LYS A 172 6.41 -10.42 32.84
CA LYS A 172 6.93 -9.25 33.58
C LYS A 172 7.59 -8.26 32.61
N THR A 173 7.34 -6.96 32.80
CA THR A 173 7.87 -5.86 31.96
C THR A 173 9.38 -5.97 31.72
N GLN A 174 10.18 -6.19 32.76
CA GLN A 174 11.64 -6.36 32.66
C GLN A 174 12.07 -7.51 31.73
N VAL A 175 11.26 -8.56 31.66
CA VAL A 175 11.53 -9.69 30.75
C VAL A 175 11.16 -9.31 29.32
N VAL A 176 10.08 -8.55 29.13
CA VAL A 176 9.69 -8.02 27.81
C VAL A 176 10.72 -7.01 27.29
N GLU A 177 11.23 -6.12 28.14
CA GLU A 177 12.34 -5.21 27.82
C GLU A 177 13.58 -6.00 27.38
N ARG A 178 13.98 -7.02 28.15
CA ARG A 178 15.12 -7.85 27.78
C ARG A 178 14.89 -8.62 26.47
N MET A 179 13.66 -9.01 26.16
CA MET A 179 13.31 -9.59 24.85
C MET A 179 13.50 -8.59 23.72
N GLY A 180 13.13 -7.32 23.93
CA GLY A 180 13.42 -6.24 23.00
C GLY A 180 14.92 -6.07 22.75
N ASP A 181 15.73 -6.07 23.81
CA ASP A 181 17.19 -6.00 23.69
C ASP A 181 17.76 -7.16 22.88
N ILE A 182 17.30 -8.40 23.16
CA ILE A 182 17.75 -9.60 22.45
C ILE A 182 17.43 -9.51 20.95
N LEU A 183 16.25 -8.99 20.59
CA LEU A 183 15.87 -8.82 19.19
C LEU A 183 16.70 -7.74 18.49
N ASN A 184 17.02 -6.65 19.20
CA ASN A 184 17.91 -5.61 18.67
C ASN A 184 19.33 -6.16 18.47
N GLU A 185 19.89 -6.84 19.49
CA GLU A 185 21.19 -7.52 19.38
C GLU A 185 21.18 -8.49 18.19
N PHE A 186 20.15 -9.33 18.07
CA PHE A 186 19.97 -10.26 16.95
C PHE A 186 19.98 -9.53 15.59
N ALA A 187 19.19 -8.47 15.44
CA ALA A 187 19.12 -7.71 14.19
C ALA A 187 20.49 -7.13 13.77
N THR A 188 21.31 -6.70 14.74
CA THR A 188 22.68 -6.22 14.45
C THR A 188 23.66 -7.30 14.02
N THR A 189 23.34 -8.58 14.22
CA THR A 189 24.18 -9.70 13.75
C THR A 189 23.89 -10.14 12.33
N LEU A 190 22.76 -9.71 11.76
CA LEU A 190 22.39 -10.01 10.39
C LEU A 190 23.13 -9.07 9.43
N ASP A 191 23.55 -9.59 8.28
CA ASP A 191 24.02 -8.75 7.18
C ASP A 191 22.86 -8.03 6.48
N ASP A 192 23.16 -7.02 5.67
CA ASP A 192 22.14 -6.17 5.03
C ASP A 192 21.13 -6.99 4.19
N ALA A 193 21.58 -8.06 3.52
CA ALA A 193 20.72 -8.90 2.69
C ALA A 193 19.80 -9.79 3.54
N ALA A 194 20.29 -10.31 4.68
CA ALA A 194 19.51 -11.06 5.64
C ALA A 194 18.51 -10.16 6.38
N ILE A 195 18.92 -8.93 6.74
CA ILE A 195 18.02 -7.93 7.36
C ILE A 195 16.83 -7.69 6.45
N GLU A 196 17.04 -7.41 5.16
CA GLU A 196 15.94 -7.12 4.23
C GLU A 196 14.93 -8.29 4.13
N GLN A 197 15.41 -9.54 4.17
CA GLN A 197 14.56 -10.73 4.13
C GLN A 197 13.73 -10.94 5.40
N HIS A 198 14.24 -10.52 6.56
CA HIS A 198 13.63 -10.75 7.88
C HIS A 198 12.93 -9.52 8.46
N LEU A 199 13.16 -8.33 7.88
CA LEU A 199 12.70 -7.03 8.36
C LEU A 199 11.19 -7.01 8.66
N PRO A 200 10.29 -7.54 7.81
CA PRO A 200 8.86 -7.50 8.09
C PRO A 200 8.46 -8.25 9.37
N VAL A 201 9.19 -9.32 9.72
CA VAL A 201 8.94 -10.09 10.95
C VAL A 201 9.51 -9.36 12.17
N LEU A 202 10.72 -8.79 12.01
CA LEU A 202 11.38 -8.02 13.06
C LEU A 202 10.59 -6.78 13.46
N GLU A 203 10.08 -6.02 12.48
CA GLU A 203 9.22 -4.86 12.71
C GLU A 203 7.93 -5.26 13.45
N LEU A 204 7.28 -6.36 13.04
CA LEU A 204 6.09 -6.86 13.71
C LEU A 204 6.38 -7.22 15.18
N TRP A 205 7.52 -7.85 15.46
CA TRP A 205 7.88 -8.20 16.83
C TRP A 205 8.20 -6.97 17.68
N ALA A 206 8.97 -6.02 17.13
CA ALA A 206 9.30 -4.77 17.81
C ALA A 206 8.04 -3.95 18.15
N ASP A 207 7.11 -3.83 17.20
CA ASP A 207 5.84 -3.12 17.39
C ASP A 207 4.99 -3.74 18.51
N ASN A 208 4.83 -5.07 18.53
CA ASN A 208 4.06 -5.73 19.58
C ASN A 208 4.72 -5.64 20.97
N ILE A 209 6.06 -5.69 21.03
CA ILE A 209 6.80 -5.48 22.28
C ILE A 209 6.60 -4.05 22.77
N GLN A 210 6.75 -3.06 21.89
CA GLN A 210 6.55 -1.65 22.23
C GLN A 210 5.12 -1.37 22.71
N LYS A 211 4.11 -1.90 22.02
CA LYS A 211 2.70 -1.80 22.43
C LYS A 211 2.43 -2.45 23.79
N THR A 212 3.15 -3.53 24.12
CA THR A 212 3.03 -4.17 25.43
C THR A 212 3.66 -3.32 26.53
N LEU A 213 4.82 -2.71 26.26
CA LEU A 213 5.53 -1.86 27.22
C LEU A 213 4.84 -0.51 27.42
N ASN A 214 4.23 0.04 26.36
CA ASN A 214 3.58 1.35 26.33
C ASN A 214 2.13 1.24 25.83
N PRO A 215 1.20 0.67 26.62
CA PRO A 215 -0.19 0.47 26.20
C PRO A 215 -0.95 1.78 25.94
N GLU A 216 -0.54 2.90 26.56
CA GLU A 216 -1.20 4.21 26.44
C GLU A 216 -0.93 4.93 25.11
N ALA A 217 0.06 4.51 24.30
CA ALA A 217 0.34 5.11 23.00
C ALA A 217 -0.62 4.68 21.87
N SER A 218 -1.59 3.81 22.17
CA SER A 218 -2.58 3.30 21.20
C SER A 218 -4.00 3.86 21.36
N ALA A 219 -4.20 4.81 22.28
CA ALA A 219 -5.51 5.42 22.54
C ALA A 219 -5.77 6.72 21.74
N ASP A 220 -4.75 7.32 21.12
CA ASP A 220 -4.86 8.62 20.44
C ASP A 220 -5.21 8.55 18.93
N GLU A 221 -5.68 7.42 18.41
CA GLU A 221 -6.30 7.32 17.07
C GLU A 221 -7.83 7.07 17.12
N LEU A 222 -8.50 7.61 18.13
CA LEU A 222 -9.93 7.90 18.03
C LEU A 222 -10.11 9.41 18.09
N ASP A 223 -10.04 10.03 16.92
CA ASP A 223 -10.43 11.40 16.67
C ASP A 223 -11.85 11.62 17.20
N GLU A 224 -11.98 12.36 18.30
CA GLU A 224 -13.25 12.82 18.87
C GLU A 224 -13.95 13.87 17.99
N SER A 225 -13.53 14.08 16.74
CA SER A 225 -14.19 15.01 15.81
C SER A 225 -15.59 14.59 15.34
N ASP A 226 -16.08 13.38 15.68
CA ASP A 226 -17.43 12.90 15.33
C ASP A 226 -18.50 13.17 16.42
N PHE A 227 -18.18 13.95 17.46
CA PHE A 227 -19.17 14.47 18.40
C PHE A 227 -19.05 15.99 18.56
N MET A 228 -19.48 16.75 17.54
CA MET A 228 -20.17 18.04 17.70
C MET A 228 -21.17 18.27 16.57
#